data_AF-A0A2N6T326-F1
#
_entry.id   AF-A0A2N6T326-F1
#
_cell.length_a   1.000
_cell.length_b   1.000
_cell.length_c   1.000
_cell.angle_alpha   90.00
_cell.angle_beta   90.00
_cell.angle_gamma   90.00
#
_symmetry.space_group_name_H-M   'P 1'
#
loop_
_entity.id
_entity.type
_entity.pdbx_description
1 polymer ?
#
loop_
_entity_poly.entity_id
_entity_poly.type
_entity_poly.pdbx_seq_one_letter_code
_entity_poly.pdbx_strand_id
1 'polypeptide(L)'
;MSSADEFAFDTAIANNASSDIRTRMQIILECIESIDTSVQSLSEGWEGTEYDSHLDLVGQWQSAAGSIGGLLGKIAETLDSINDGNTELRKEVLNALNEMS
;
A
#
# COMPACT_ATOMS: atom_id res chain seq x y z
N MET A 1 29.42 -18.62 -6.15
CA MET A 1 28.53 -17.45 -6.22
C MET A 1 29.31 -16.30 -5.64
N SER A 2 29.45 -15.19 -6.36
CA SER A 2 30.15 -14.00 -5.82
C SER A 2 29.20 -13.24 -4.87
N SER A 3 29.73 -12.43 -3.96
CA SER A 3 28.89 -11.57 -3.09
C SER A 3 28.00 -10.62 -3.90
N ALA A 4 28.41 -10.26 -5.13
CA ALA A 4 27.60 -9.47 -6.05
C ALA A 4 26.38 -10.25 -6.57
N ASP A 5 26.52 -11.56 -6.82
CA ASP A 5 25.42 -12.41 -7.29
C ASP A 5 24.36 -12.65 -6.20
N GLU A 6 24.81 -12.86 -4.95
CA GLU A 6 23.92 -13.04 -3.79
C GLU A 6 23.12 -11.75 -3.51
N PHE A 7 23.79 -10.60 -3.53
CA PHE A 7 23.14 -9.30 -3.33
C PHE A 7 22.16 -8.93 -4.45
N ALA A 8 22.45 -9.29 -5.70
CA ALA A 8 21.54 -9.11 -6.83
C ALA A 8 20.27 -9.98 -6.71
N PHE A 9 20.39 -11.21 -6.17
CA PHE A 9 19.26 -12.11 -5.96
C PHE A 9 18.30 -11.63 -4.87
N ASP A 10 18.81 -11.23 -3.70
CA ASP A 10 17.99 -10.70 -2.61
C ASP A 10 17.24 -9.42 -3.01
N THR A 11 17.85 -8.63 -3.90
CA THR A 11 17.24 -7.44 -4.50
C THR A 11 16.00 -7.76 -5.35
N ALA A 12 16.09 -8.79 -6.20
CA ALA A 12 14.97 -9.20 -7.02
C ALA A 12 13.78 -9.65 -6.16
N ILE A 13 14.05 -10.37 -5.06
CA ILE A 13 13.03 -10.80 -4.10
C ILE A 13 12.37 -9.59 -3.42
N ALA A 14 13.16 -8.63 -2.91
CA ALA A 14 12.64 -7.45 -2.25
C ALA A 14 11.77 -6.59 -3.18
N ASN A 15 12.19 -6.39 -4.43
CA ASN A 15 11.44 -5.63 -5.42
C ASN A 15 10.10 -6.31 -5.77
N ASN A 16 10.11 -7.64 -5.96
CA ASN A 16 8.89 -8.40 -6.22
C ASN A 16 7.92 -8.33 -5.04
N ALA A 17 8.41 -8.47 -3.80
CA ALA A 17 7.57 -8.36 -2.61
C ALA A 17 6.94 -6.96 -2.47
N SER A 18 7.71 -5.89 -2.75
CA SER A 18 7.20 -4.51 -2.75
C SER A 18 6.10 -4.31 -3.80
N SER A 19 6.30 -4.82 -5.01
CA SER A 19 5.31 -4.77 -6.10
C SER A 19 4.02 -5.54 -5.73
N ASP A 20 4.15 -6.72 -5.15
CA ASP A 20 3.01 -7.52 -4.70
C ASP A 20 2.21 -6.81 -3.60
N ILE A 21 2.91 -6.21 -2.63
CA ILE A 21 2.26 -5.43 -1.57
C ILE A 21 1.50 -4.25 -2.18
N ARG A 22 2.12 -3.48 -3.09
CA ARG A 22 1.45 -2.35 -3.79
C ARG A 22 0.20 -2.80 -4.53
N THR A 23 0.28 -3.90 -5.26
CA THR A 23 -0.86 -4.47 -5.99
C THR A 23 -2.00 -4.81 -5.02
N ARG A 24 -1.69 -5.47 -3.89
CA ARG A 24 -2.69 -5.80 -2.88
C ARG A 24 -3.30 -4.56 -2.21
N MET A 25 -2.49 -3.54 -1.92
CA MET A 25 -2.99 -2.28 -1.37
C MET A 25 -3.99 -1.61 -2.31
N GLN A 26 -3.69 -1.60 -3.61
CA GLN A 26 -4.58 -1.05 -4.61
C GLN A 26 -5.91 -1.82 -4.69
N ILE A 27 -5.88 -3.15 -4.69
CA ILE A 27 -7.09 -3.98 -4.66
C ILE A 27 -7.96 -3.68 -3.41
N ILE A 28 -7.33 -3.44 -2.26
CA ILE A 28 -8.07 -3.09 -1.03
C ILE A 28 -8.73 -1.73 -1.18
N LEU A 29 -8.03 -0.73 -1.73
CA LEU A 29 -8.58 0.60 -1.99
C LEU A 29 -9.78 0.54 -2.94
N GLU A 30 -9.65 -0.19 -4.05
CA GLU A 30 -10.73 -0.38 -5.03
C GLU A 30 -11.94 -1.07 -4.39
N CYS A 31 -11.72 -2.05 -3.51
CA CYS A 31 -12.79 -2.71 -2.76
C CYS A 31 -13.51 -1.75 -1.81
N ILE A 32 -12.76 -0.90 -1.11
CA ILE A 32 -13.31 0.13 -0.22
C ILE A 32 -14.17 1.13 -1.00
N GLU A 33 -13.71 1.62 -2.15
CA GLU A 33 -14.45 2.53 -3.02
C GLU A 33 -15.73 1.87 -3.59
N SER A 34 -15.65 0.59 -3.94
CA SER A 34 -16.81 -0.18 -4.41
C SER A 34 -17.88 -0.32 -3.33
N ILE A 35 -17.48 -0.60 -2.09
CA ILE A 35 -18.41 -0.66 -0.96
C ILE A 35 -19.00 0.72 -0.68
N ASP A 36 -18.20 1.80 -0.69
CA ASP A 36 -18.72 3.16 -0.48
C ASP A 36 -19.78 3.54 -1.52
N THR A 37 -19.51 3.24 -2.80
CA THR A 37 -20.49 3.43 -3.89
C THR A 37 -21.78 2.63 -3.64
N SER A 38 -21.66 1.38 -3.18
CA SER A 38 -22.81 0.53 -2.88
C SER A 38 -23.64 1.08 -1.71
N VAL A 39 -22.96 1.59 -0.67
CA VAL A 39 -23.58 2.21 0.50
C VAL A 39 -24.32 3.50 0.11
N GLN A 40 -23.70 4.36 -0.71
CA GLN A 40 -24.35 5.58 -1.20
C GLN A 40 -25.58 5.28 -2.06
N SER A 41 -25.50 4.30 -2.96
CA SER A 41 -26.64 3.89 -3.79
C SER A 41 -27.80 3.36 -2.96
N LEU A 42 -27.53 2.59 -1.89
CA LEU A 42 -28.57 2.13 -0.97
C LEU A 42 -29.22 3.29 -0.21
N SER A 43 -28.45 4.33 0.11
CA SER A 43 -28.93 5.48 0.89
C SER A 43 -29.99 6.32 0.20
N GLU A 44 -30.04 6.31 -1.14
CA GLU A 44 -31.07 7.01 -1.92
C GLU A 44 -32.48 6.45 -1.70
N GLY A 45 -32.60 5.19 -1.25
CA GLY A 45 -33.86 4.51 -1.03
C GLY A 45 -34.32 4.47 0.44
N TRP A 46 -33.57 5.09 1.37
CA TRP A 46 -33.89 5.07 2.78
C TRP A 46 -34.85 6.22 3.15
N GLU A 47 -36.08 5.88 3.55
CA GLU A 47 -37.07 6.84 4.06
C GLU A 47 -37.41 6.53 5.54
N GLY A 48 -37.76 7.56 6.32
CA GLY A 48 -38.33 7.40 7.66
C GLY A 48 -37.30 7.33 8.80
N THR A 49 -37.72 6.85 9.97
CA THR A 49 -36.92 6.84 11.21
C THR A 49 -35.73 5.87 11.17
N GLU A 50 -35.68 4.91 10.25
CA GLU A 50 -34.49 4.07 10.03
C GLU A 50 -33.33 4.85 9.38
N TYR A 51 -33.62 5.97 8.70
CA TYR A 51 -32.64 6.80 7.98
C TYR A 51 -31.50 7.30 8.88
N ASP A 52 -31.79 7.76 10.09
CA ASP A 52 -30.77 8.26 11.02
C ASP A 52 -29.79 7.16 11.47
N SER A 53 -30.31 5.95 11.71
CA SER A 53 -29.48 4.80 12.07
C SER A 53 -28.58 4.35 10.91
N HIS A 54 -29.08 4.50 9.69
CA HIS A 54 -28.32 4.20 8.50
C HIS A 54 -27.24 5.26 8.23
N LEU A 55 -27.52 6.55 8.43
CA LEU A 55 -26.52 7.62 8.30
C LEU A 55 -25.34 7.41 9.26
N ASP A 56 -25.61 6.98 10.49
CA ASP A 56 -24.54 6.67 11.46
C ASP A 56 -23.65 5.51 10.96
N LEU A 57 -24.26 4.45 10.41
CA LEU A 57 -23.54 3.34 9.79
C LEU A 57 -22.68 3.78 8.60
N VAL A 58 -23.21 4.65 7.73
CA VAL A 58 -22.44 5.22 6.60
C VAL A 58 -21.26 6.03 7.11
N GLY A 59 -21.46 6.87 8.13
CA GLY A 59 -20.39 7.66 8.72
C GLY A 59 -19.28 6.80 9.35
N GLN A 60 -19.66 5.73 10.06
CA GLN A 60 -18.71 4.76 10.61
C GLN A 60 -17.92 4.05 9.51
N TRP A 61 -18.59 3.61 8.44
CA TRP A 61 -17.95 3.01 7.27
C TRP A 61 -16.92 3.96 6.65
N GLN A 62 -17.32 5.19 6.34
CA GLN A 62 -16.44 6.21 5.74
C GLN A 62 -15.22 6.51 6.62
N SER A 63 -15.40 6.59 7.93
CA SER A 63 -14.31 6.78 8.88
C SER A 63 -13.31 5.62 8.89
N ALA A 64 -13.81 4.38 8.89
CA ALA A 64 -12.98 3.18 8.84
C ALA A 64 -12.25 3.07 7.50
N ALA A 65 -12.95 3.29 6.39
CA ALA A 65 -12.41 3.32 5.03
C ALA A 65 -11.27 4.34 4.90
N GLY A 66 -11.47 5.57 5.36
CA GLY A 66 -10.45 6.61 5.36
C GLY A 66 -9.22 6.23 6.23
N SER A 67 -9.46 5.61 7.38
CA SER A 67 -8.37 5.14 8.26
C SER A 67 -7.53 4.04 7.61
N ILE A 68 -8.17 3.08 6.93
CA ILE A 68 -7.47 2.03 6.17
C ILE A 68 -6.69 2.65 5.02
N GLY A 69 -7.30 3.56 4.26
CA GLY A 69 -6.62 4.26 3.16
C GLY A 69 -5.36 4.99 3.64
N GLY A 70 -5.45 5.70 4.77
CA GLY A 70 -4.30 6.37 5.38
C GLY A 70 -3.19 5.41 5.84
N LEU A 71 -3.53 4.24 6.38
CA LEU A 71 -2.54 3.22 6.75
C LEU A 71 -1.85 2.62 5.52
N LEU A 72 -2.60 2.32 4.46
CA LEU A 72 -2.04 1.79 3.21
C LEU A 72 -1.12 2.82 2.54
N GLY A 73 -1.47 4.12 2.58
CA GLY A 73 -0.59 5.20 2.13
C GLY A 73 0.75 5.22 2.85
N LYS A 74 0.75 5.13 4.19
CA LYS A 74 1.99 5.07 4.99
C LYS A 74 2.84 3.84 4.69
N ILE A 75 2.21 2.70 4.43
CA ILE A 75 2.92 1.47 4.03
C ILE A 75 3.60 1.68 2.68
N ALA A 76 2.91 2.30 1.71
CA ALA A 76 3.49 2.63 0.41
C ALA A 76 4.72 3.54 0.55
N GLU A 77 4.60 4.63 1.32
CA GLU A 77 5.71 5.55 1.60
C GLU A 77 6.91 4.84 2.26
N THR A 78 6.64 3.94 3.20
CA THR A 78 7.69 3.15 3.86
C THR A 78 8.41 2.23 2.87
N LEU A 79 7.66 1.58 1.96
CA LEU A 79 8.23 0.73 0.93
C LEU A 79 9.07 1.52 -0.08
N ASP A 80 8.65 2.72 -0.46
CA ASP A 80 9.44 3.63 -1.29
C ASP A 80 10.75 4.00 -0.59
N SER A 81 10.69 4.42 0.68
CA SER A 81 11.88 4.79 1.45
C SER A 81 12.88 3.64 1.62
N ILE A 82 12.40 2.41 1.86
CA ILE A 82 13.27 1.22 1.93
C ILE A 82 13.92 0.93 0.58
N ASN A 83 13.18 1.07 -0.52
CA ASN A 83 13.72 0.81 -1.85
C ASN A 83 14.80 1.84 -2.24
N ASP A 84 14.59 3.11 -1.91
CA ASP A 84 15.55 4.18 -2.12
C ASP A 84 16.82 3.96 -1.28
N GLY A 85 16.65 3.67 0.01
CA GLY A 85 17.77 3.37 0.92
C GLY A 85 18.58 2.15 0.47
N ASN A 86 17.91 1.08 0.04
CA ASN A 86 18.57 -0.08 -0.54
C ASN A 86 19.35 0.31 -1.80
N THR A 87 18.75 1.09 -2.70
CA THR A 87 19.39 1.53 -3.94
C THR A 87 20.66 2.32 -3.68
N GLU A 88 20.66 3.22 -2.70
CA GLU A 88 21.84 4.01 -2.33
C GLU A 88 22.95 3.14 -1.74
N LEU A 89 22.61 2.24 -0.81
CA LEU A 89 23.55 1.26 -0.27
C LEU A 89 24.19 0.42 -1.38
N ARG A 90 23.44 0.03 -2.43
CA ARG A 90 23.99 -0.71 -3.57
C ARG A 90 25.07 0.09 -4.30
N LYS A 91 24.83 1.38 -4.54
CA LYS A 91 25.80 2.25 -5.23
C LYS A 91 27.08 2.37 -4.43
N GLU A 92 26.97 2.57 -3.11
CA GLU A 92 28.12 2.66 -2.22
C GLU A 92 28.94 1.36 -2.22
N VAL A 93 28.27 0.20 -2.12
CA VAL A 93 28.95 -1.11 -2.17
C VAL A 93 29.62 -1.34 -3.53
N LEU A 94 28.95 -1.03 -4.64
CA LEU A 94 29.53 -1.17 -5.99
C LEU A 94 30.74 -0.26 -6.18
N ASN A 95 30.68 0.98 -5.69
CA ASN A 95 31.81 1.90 -5.74
C ASN A 95 33.00 1.35 -4.93
N ALA A 96 32.76 0.89 -3.69
CA ALA A 96 33.80 0.31 -2.86
C ALA A 96 34.44 -0.94 -3.49
N LEU A 97 33.64 -1.82 -4.11
CA LEU A 97 34.14 -3.00 -4.81
C LEU A 97 34.98 -2.63 -6.05
N ASN A 98 34.56 -1.60 -6.80
CA ASN A 98 35.33 -1.10 -7.95
C ASN A 98 36.65 -0.43 -7.53
N GLU A 99 36.69 0.23 -6.37
CA GLU A 99 37.93 0.84 -5.83
C GLU A 99 38.93 -0.21 -5.32
N MET A 100 38.47 -1.41 -4.99
CA MET A 100 39.32 -2.53 -4.54
C MET A 100 39.86 -3.40 -5.69
N SER A 101 39.41 -3.15 -6.92
CA SER A 101 39.75 -3.86 -8.16
C SER A 101 40.85 -3.14 -8.94
#